data_AF-A0A3M2K6W2-F1
#
_entry.id   AF-A0A3M2K6W2-F1
#
_cell.length_a   1.000
_cell.length_b   1.000
_cell.length_c   1.000
_cell.angle_alpha   90.00
_cell.angle_beta   90.00
_cell.angle_gamma   90.00
#
_symmetry.space_group_name_H-M   'P 1'
#
loop_
_entity.id
_entity.type
_entity.pdbx_description
1 polymer ?
#
loop_
_entity_poly.entity_id
_entity_poly.type
_entity_poly.pdbx_seq_one_letter_code
_entity_poly.pdbx_strand_id
1 'polypeptide(L)'
;MSPLKICFAASEVVPFAKTGGLADVAGALPKYLSHLGHDVRVFMPFYSTVNTAGMEIHPVDFIQNVPVHFGGFTLHFTALTTRLPRSQADIYFIHCEGLYNRGRIYTEDPDEYLRFALFSRAVIECCQRMGWAPDIIHCHDWQTALIPLYCKTVYGWDSLFHASRTVLTIHNIGYQGVFSAEVLSPLGLDAHRDLLPQEDLQGGVINFLKTGILHADMLTTVSETYAREIQTPEYGAGLETLLRLRSDRLVGILNGVDYEEWNPETDPYIPYHYSTQDLSGKEKNKQALLERLNLPYSPETPVVGIISRLTPQKGLDLLQAVLPDFLGQRDMRFVALGSGEDRYVHFFEELQRTFPEKVCFYNGYNMELAHWIEAGADMYVMPSRYEPCGLNQIYSLKYGTVPIVRKTGGLADTVQLYDWQTQTGTGFVFEHFTPEGLRWAMDHAYSTFFHRDAWRKLMRNGMAQDFSWEKQVHKYVALYRGLVSMYS
;
A
#
# COMPACT_ATOMS: atom_id res chain seq x y z
N MET A 1 -7.67 -11.16 27.34
CA MET A 1 -8.30 -9.87 27.01
C MET A 1 -9.47 -10.14 26.09
N SER A 2 -10.55 -9.37 26.16
CA SER A 2 -11.74 -9.60 25.34
C SER A 2 -11.45 -9.42 23.84
N PRO A 3 -12.04 -10.27 22.97
CA PRO A 3 -12.11 -10.03 21.53
C PRO A 3 -12.74 -8.68 21.22
N LEU A 4 -12.16 -7.94 20.28
CA LEU A 4 -12.78 -6.77 19.66
C LEU A 4 -13.58 -7.21 18.43
N LYS A 5 -14.67 -6.50 18.14
CA LYS A 5 -15.40 -6.56 16.88
C LYS A 5 -14.90 -5.46 15.95
N ILE A 6 -14.35 -5.84 14.80
CA ILE A 6 -13.63 -4.93 13.90
C ILE A 6 -14.28 -5.00 12.51
N CYS A 7 -14.95 -3.91 12.13
CA CYS A 7 -15.48 -3.69 10.79
C CYS A 7 -14.38 -3.10 9.93
N PHE A 8 -13.95 -3.82 8.91
CA PHE A 8 -12.89 -3.40 7.99
C PHE A 8 -13.50 -3.01 6.65
N ALA A 9 -13.47 -1.74 6.28
CA ALA A 9 -14.05 -1.24 5.03
C ALA A 9 -12.94 -0.78 4.08
N ALA A 10 -12.84 -1.42 2.92
CA ALA A 10 -11.80 -1.14 1.93
C ALA A 10 -12.36 -1.24 0.52
N SER A 11 -11.85 -0.41 -0.40
CA SER A 11 -12.19 -0.52 -1.83
C SER A 11 -11.51 -1.70 -2.51
N GLU A 12 -10.44 -2.26 -1.94
CA GLU A 12 -9.69 -3.36 -2.54
C GLU A 12 -9.18 -4.29 -1.45
N VAL A 13 -9.14 -5.59 -1.76
CA VAL A 13 -8.71 -6.65 -0.85
C VAL A 13 -8.07 -7.77 -1.68
N VAL A 14 -6.82 -8.13 -1.38
CA VAL A 14 -6.18 -9.32 -1.98
C VAL A 14 -6.82 -10.60 -1.43
N PRO A 15 -7.09 -11.63 -2.27
CA PRO A 15 -6.75 -11.76 -3.69
C PRO A 15 -7.85 -11.30 -4.66
N PHE A 16 -8.92 -10.69 -4.16
CA PHE A 16 -10.13 -10.39 -4.91
C PHE A 16 -9.96 -9.25 -5.90
N ALA A 17 -9.38 -8.13 -5.46
CA ALA A 17 -9.20 -6.91 -6.24
C ALA A 17 -7.96 -6.16 -5.76
N LYS A 18 -7.11 -5.68 -6.67
CA LYS A 18 -5.87 -4.96 -6.35
C LYS A 18 -5.48 -3.96 -7.45
N THR A 19 -5.15 -2.75 -7.04
CA THR A 19 -4.47 -1.71 -7.82
C THR A 19 -3.19 -1.21 -7.13
N GLY A 20 -3.13 -1.31 -5.79
CA GLY A 20 -2.00 -0.81 -5.00
C GLY A 20 -1.89 -1.44 -3.61
N GLY A 21 -1.09 -0.80 -2.74
CA GLY A 21 -0.75 -1.33 -1.42
C GLY A 21 -1.91 -1.37 -0.41
N LEU A 22 -3.00 -0.64 -0.65
CA LEU A 22 -4.22 -0.73 0.17
C LEU A 22 -4.75 -2.16 0.20
N ALA A 23 -4.81 -2.82 -0.97
CA ALA A 23 -5.33 -4.17 -1.10
C ALA A 23 -4.49 -5.19 -0.32
N ASP A 24 -3.17 -4.99 -0.26
CA ASP A 24 -2.25 -5.85 0.49
C ASP A 24 -2.51 -5.74 1.99
N VAL A 25 -2.69 -4.52 2.51
CA VAL A 25 -3.05 -4.30 3.92
C VAL A 25 -4.42 -4.89 4.24
N ALA A 26 -5.42 -4.66 3.39
CA ALA A 26 -6.79 -5.12 3.62
C ALA A 26 -6.96 -6.64 3.44
N GLY A 27 -6.08 -7.29 2.68
CA GLY A 27 -6.02 -8.76 2.60
C GLY A 27 -5.28 -9.39 3.77
N ALA A 28 -4.23 -8.74 4.29
CA ALA A 28 -3.36 -9.30 5.31
C ALA A 28 -3.78 -8.95 6.74
N LEU A 29 -3.94 -7.67 7.10
CA LEU A 29 -4.19 -7.26 8.48
C LEU A 29 -5.43 -7.94 9.09
N PRO A 30 -6.58 -8.09 8.39
CA PRO A 30 -7.72 -8.83 8.91
C PRO A 30 -7.42 -10.30 9.24
N LYS A 31 -6.58 -11.00 8.44
CA LYS A 31 -6.12 -12.37 8.73
C LYS A 31 -5.45 -12.43 10.09
N TYR A 32 -4.48 -11.55 10.33
CA TYR A 32 -3.73 -11.50 11.58
C TYR A 32 -4.58 -11.09 12.79
N LEU A 33 -5.47 -10.12 12.62
CA LEU A 33 -6.43 -9.73 13.67
C LEU A 33 -7.33 -10.90 14.06
N SER A 34 -7.84 -11.66 13.07
CA SER A 34 -8.67 -12.84 13.32
C SER A 34 -7.90 -13.97 14.02
N HIS A 35 -6.63 -14.20 13.66
CA HIS A 35 -5.76 -15.17 14.34
C HIS A 35 -5.47 -14.81 15.79
N LEU A 36 -5.49 -13.52 16.14
CA LEU A 36 -5.41 -13.06 17.53
C LEU A 36 -6.76 -13.18 18.28
N GLY A 37 -7.79 -13.75 17.65
CA GLY A 37 -9.10 -14.04 18.24
C GLY A 37 -10.08 -12.87 18.19
N HIS A 38 -9.85 -11.85 17.35
CA HIS A 38 -10.83 -10.78 17.12
C HIS A 38 -11.90 -11.19 16.12
N ASP A 39 -13.12 -10.67 16.29
CA ASP A 39 -14.23 -10.87 15.33
C ASP A 39 -14.08 -9.81 14.23
N VAL A 40 -13.58 -10.23 13.07
CA VAL A 40 -13.25 -9.32 11.96
C VAL A 40 -14.17 -9.59 10.78
N ARG A 41 -14.82 -8.54 10.28
CA ARG A 41 -15.65 -8.57 9.08
C ARG A 41 -15.13 -7.56 8.08
N VAL A 42 -14.73 -8.06 6.91
CA VAL A 42 -14.18 -7.24 5.84
C VAL A 42 -15.27 -6.93 4.84
N PHE A 43 -15.35 -5.69 4.37
CA PHE A 43 -16.29 -5.24 3.36
C PHE A 43 -15.53 -4.70 2.16
N MET A 44 -15.99 -5.05 0.96
CA MET A 44 -15.44 -4.56 -0.32
C MET A 44 -16.57 -4.47 -1.36
N PRO A 45 -16.54 -3.54 -2.33
CA PRO A 45 -17.48 -3.60 -3.45
C PRO A 45 -17.28 -4.85 -4.31
N PHE A 46 -18.36 -5.37 -4.89
CA PHE A 46 -18.30 -6.51 -5.82
C PHE A 46 -18.08 -6.03 -7.25
N TYR A 47 -16.83 -5.74 -7.61
CA TYR A 47 -16.48 -5.32 -8.97
C TYR A 47 -16.60 -6.48 -9.97
N SER A 48 -16.83 -6.15 -11.25
CA SER A 48 -16.79 -7.16 -12.34
C SER A 48 -15.43 -7.84 -12.52
N THR A 49 -14.36 -7.24 -11.99
CA THR A 49 -13.00 -7.77 -12.03
C THR A 49 -12.62 -8.58 -10.80
N VAL A 50 -13.56 -8.79 -9.86
CA VAL A 50 -13.28 -9.58 -8.66
C VAL A 50 -12.90 -11.00 -9.06
N ASN A 51 -11.73 -11.45 -8.63
CA ASN A 51 -11.30 -12.81 -8.82
C ASN A 51 -11.99 -13.73 -7.81
N THR A 52 -12.91 -14.55 -8.30
CA THR A 52 -13.68 -15.53 -7.50
C THR A 52 -13.24 -16.96 -7.75
N ALA A 53 -12.14 -17.17 -8.48
CA ALA A 53 -11.70 -18.50 -8.90
C ALA A 53 -11.46 -19.41 -7.68
N GLY A 54 -12.14 -20.57 -7.69
CA GLY A 54 -12.03 -21.57 -6.62
C GLY A 54 -12.74 -21.23 -5.32
N MET A 55 -13.63 -20.22 -5.30
CA MET A 55 -14.33 -19.79 -4.10
C MET A 55 -15.85 -19.90 -4.25
N GLU A 56 -16.51 -20.43 -3.22
CA GLU A 56 -17.97 -20.39 -3.12
C GLU A 56 -18.37 -19.06 -2.47
N ILE A 57 -19.18 -18.28 -3.20
CA ILE A 57 -19.71 -17.00 -2.76
C ILE A 57 -21.22 -17.15 -2.62
N HIS A 58 -21.74 -16.83 -1.44
CA HIS A 58 -23.15 -17.01 -1.11
C HIS A 58 -23.81 -15.65 -0.86
N PRO A 59 -25.06 -15.44 -1.29
CA PRO A 59 -25.81 -14.29 -0.83
C PRO A 59 -26.04 -14.36 0.68
N VAL A 60 -26.04 -13.22 1.35
CA VAL A 60 -26.48 -13.13 2.75
C VAL A 60 -28.01 -13.03 2.73
N ASP A 61 -28.70 -14.07 3.21
CA ASP A 61 -30.16 -14.25 3.06
C ASP A 61 -31.00 -13.01 3.43
N PHE A 62 -30.64 -12.31 4.49
CA PHE A 62 -31.39 -11.15 5.01
C PHE A 62 -30.84 -9.78 4.52
N ILE A 63 -29.88 -9.78 3.61
CA ILE A 63 -29.26 -8.58 3.03
C ILE A 63 -29.26 -8.71 1.49
N GLN A 64 -30.45 -8.91 0.92
CA GLN A 64 -30.66 -8.93 -0.52
C GLN A 64 -31.59 -7.80 -0.93
N ASN A 65 -31.24 -7.10 -2.01
CA ASN A 65 -32.03 -5.98 -2.55
C ASN A 65 -32.41 -4.94 -1.47
N VAL A 66 -31.45 -4.58 -0.62
CA VAL A 66 -31.63 -3.61 0.46
C VAL A 66 -31.69 -2.19 -0.12
N PRO A 67 -32.76 -1.42 0.11
CA PRO A 67 -32.87 -0.05 -0.39
C PRO A 67 -31.99 0.90 0.44
N VAL A 68 -31.28 1.79 -0.24
CA VAL A 68 -30.53 2.90 0.33
C VAL A 68 -31.02 4.19 -0.33
N HIS A 69 -31.61 5.06 0.48
CA HIS A 69 -32.23 6.30 0.02
C HIS A 69 -31.22 7.44 -0.05
N PHE A 70 -30.99 7.95 -1.25
CA PHE A 70 -30.19 9.15 -1.55
C PHE A 70 -31.12 10.30 -1.95
N GLY A 71 -30.70 11.56 -1.79
CA GLY A 71 -31.59 12.72 -1.97
C GLY A 71 -32.24 12.80 -3.35
N GLY A 72 -33.42 12.19 -3.50
CA GLY A 72 -34.20 12.12 -4.73
C GLY A 72 -34.24 10.75 -5.44
N PHE A 73 -33.48 9.74 -5.01
CA PHE A 73 -33.49 8.41 -5.64
C PHE A 73 -33.12 7.28 -4.65
N THR A 74 -33.40 6.03 -5.03
CA THR A 74 -33.07 4.86 -4.21
C THR A 74 -32.21 3.89 -5.00
N LEU A 75 -31.10 3.49 -4.42
CA LEU A 75 -30.26 2.42 -4.94
C LEU A 75 -30.51 1.15 -4.10
N HIS A 76 -30.31 0.00 -4.72
CA HIS A 76 -30.42 -1.27 -4.01
C HIS A 76 -29.08 -2.00 -4.07
N PHE A 77 -28.74 -2.67 -2.98
CA PHE A 77 -27.57 -3.54 -2.94
C PHE A 77 -27.91 -4.91 -2.36
N THR A 78 -27.10 -5.90 -2.69
CA THR A 78 -27.10 -7.22 -2.08
C THR A 78 -25.73 -7.49 -1.50
N ALA A 79 -25.65 -8.01 -0.27
CA ALA A 79 -24.40 -8.50 0.29
C ALA A 79 -24.19 -9.95 -0.13
N LEU A 80 -23.02 -10.25 -0.67
CA LEU A 80 -22.52 -11.59 -0.91
C LEU A 80 -21.39 -11.86 0.09
N THR A 81 -21.13 -13.11 0.47
CA THR A 81 -20.11 -13.41 1.47
C THR A 81 -19.37 -14.72 1.18
N THR A 82 -18.13 -14.77 1.64
CA THR A 82 -17.29 -15.96 1.71
C THR A 82 -16.24 -15.77 2.81
N ARG A 83 -15.41 -16.79 3.06
CA ARG A 83 -14.28 -16.69 4.00
C ARG A 83 -13.13 -15.95 3.34
N LEU A 84 -12.49 -15.02 4.05
CA LEU A 84 -11.21 -14.47 3.60
C LEU A 84 -10.17 -15.61 3.52
N PRO A 85 -9.44 -15.79 2.41
CA PRO A 85 -8.52 -16.93 2.27
C PRO A 85 -7.47 -16.99 3.39
N ARG A 86 -7.22 -18.21 3.89
CA ARG A 86 -6.25 -18.47 4.99
C ARG A 86 -6.53 -17.66 6.27
N SER A 87 -7.80 -17.34 6.56
CA SER A 87 -8.23 -16.51 7.69
C SER A 87 -9.53 -17.05 8.33
N GLN A 88 -9.82 -16.62 9.56
CA GLN A 88 -11.13 -16.84 10.20
C GLN A 88 -12.12 -15.71 9.89
N ALA A 89 -11.66 -14.57 9.36
CA ALA A 89 -12.50 -13.43 9.00
C ALA A 89 -13.42 -13.74 7.82
N ASP A 90 -14.64 -13.23 7.86
CA ASP A 90 -15.56 -13.22 6.73
C ASP A 90 -15.34 -11.96 5.89
N ILE A 91 -15.45 -12.10 4.57
CA ILE A 91 -15.53 -10.98 3.65
C ILE A 91 -16.95 -10.88 3.08
N TYR A 92 -17.44 -9.65 3.01
CA TYR A 92 -18.74 -9.27 2.48
C TYR A 92 -18.56 -8.38 1.25
N PHE A 93 -19.02 -8.86 0.10
CA PHE A 93 -19.04 -8.08 -1.12
C PHE A 93 -20.36 -7.31 -1.25
N ILE A 94 -20.27 -6.00 -1.45
CA ILE A 94 -21.43 -5.17 -1.73
C ILE A 94 -21.69 -5.18 -3.23
N HIS A 95 -22.73 -5.90 -3.64
CA HIS A 95 -23.13 -6.01 -5.03
C HIS A 95 -24.22 -4.98 -5.36
N CYS A 96 -23.91 -4.13 -6.34
CA CYS A 96 -24.83 -3.19 -6.99
C CYS A 96 -24.39 -3.10 -8.45
N GLU A 97 -25.07 -3.82 -9.33
CA GLU A 97 -24.61 -4.04 -10.71
C GLU A 97 -24.33 -2.73 -11.46
N GLY A 98 -25.23 -1.75 -11.35
CA GLY A 98 -25.09 -0.45 -12.03
C GLY A 98 -23.89 0.41 -11.56
N LEU A 99 -23.33 0.12 -10.38
CA LEU A 99 -22.20 0.89 -9.84
C LEU A 99 -20.86 0.14 -9.91
N TYR A 100 -20.85 -1.19 -9.86
CA TYR A 100 -19.60 -1.95 -9.75
C TYR A 100 -19.26 -2.81 -10.98
N ASN A 101 -20.18 -2.98 -11.93
CA ASN A 101 -19.93 -3.71 -13.18
C ASN A 101 -19.34 -2.82 -14.29
N ARG A 102 -18.12 -2.28 -14.10
CA ARG A 102 -17.49 -1.29 -15.01
C ARG A 102 -16.14 -1.70 -15.60
N GLY A 103 -15.67 -2.92 -15.36
CA GLY A 103 -14.40 -3.42 -15.89
C GLY A 103 -13.13 -2.86 -15.24
N ARG A 104 -13.24 -1.84 -14.37
CA ARG A 104 -12.15 -1.28 -13.55
C ARG A 104 -12.64 -0.92 -12.15
N ILE A 105 -11.73 -0.92 -11.19
CA ILE A 105 -12.01 -0.57 -9.78
C ILE A 105 -12.30 0.93 -9.66
N TYR A 106 -11.39 1.78 -10.14
CA TYR A 106 -11.57 3.23 -10.25
C TYR A 106 -11.79 3.59 -11.72
N THR A 107 -12.84 4.36 -11.99
CA THR A 107 -13.24 4.68 -13.37
C THR A 107 -13.18 6.16 -13.70
N GLU A 108 -13.07 7.03 -12.70
CA GLU A 108 -13.13 8.50 -12.86
C GLU A 108 -14.45 8.97 -13.50
N ASP A 109 -15.50 8.15 -13.41
CA ASP A 109 -16.80 8.50 -13.97
C ASP A 109 -17.45 9.66 -13.18
N PRO A 110 -18.36 10.44 -13.82
CA PRO A 110 -19.03 11.56 -13.14
C PRO A 110 -19.77 11.18 -11.86
N ASP A 111 -20.21 9.92 -11.72
CA ASP A 111 -20.92 9.38 -10.56
C ASP A 111 -20.03 8.52 -9.64
N GLU A 112 -18.69 8.61 -9.75
CA GLU A 112 -17.75 7.88 -8.89
C GLU A 112 -18.02 8.12 -7.40
N TYR A 113 -18.43 9.34 -7.05
CA TYR A 113 -18.85 9.71 -5.69
C TYR A 113 -19.96 8.80 -5.17
N LEU A 114 -20.91 8.41 -6.03
CA LEU A 114 -22.07 7.61 -5.67
C LEU A 114 -21.71 6.15 -5.41
N ARG A 115 -20.75 5.60 -6.16
CA ARG A 115 -20.23 4.24 -5.99
C ARG A 115 -19.72 4.02 -4.57
N PHE A 116 -18.95 4.99 -4.06
CA PHE A 116 -18.32 4.90 -2.75
C PHE A 116 -19.18 5.45 -1.62
N ALA A 117 -20.13 6.35 -1.91
CA ALA A 117 -21.18 6.72 -0.96
C ALA A 117 -22.15 5.54 -0.70
N LEU A 118 -22.58 4.82 -1.75
CA LEU A 118 -23.35 3.58 -1.59
C LEU A 118 -22.56 2.57 -0.77
N PHE A 119 -21.28 2.35 -1.11
CA PHE A 119 -20.45 1.40 -0.37
C PHE A 119 -20.37 1.75 1.12
N SER A 120 -20.04 3.01 1.44
CA SER A 120 -19.94 3.50 2.82
C SER A 120 -21.23 3.27 3.61
N ARG A 121 -22.40 3.54 3.01
CA ARG A 121 -23.69 3.32 3.66
C ARG A 121 -24.05 1.84 3.76
N ALA A 122 -23.80 1.06 2.70
CA ALA A 122 -24.05 -0.38 2.68
C ALA A 122 -23.27 -1.12 3.77
N VAL A 123 -22.05 -0.70 4.10
CA VAL A 123 -21.27 -1.24 5.23
C VAL A 123 -22.02 -1.06 6.56
N ILE A 124 -22.52 0.15 6.81
CA ILE A 124 -23.27 0.47 8.04
C ILE A 124 -24.59 -0.32 8.08
N GLU A 125 -25.35 -0.33 6.98
CA GLU A 125 -26.60 -1.10 6.83
C GLU A 125 -26.38 -2.60 7.03
N CYS A 126 -25.27 -3.15 6.55
CA CYS A 126 -24.92 -4.56 6.78
C CYS A 126 -24.72 -4.83 8.28
N CYS A 127 -23.93 -4.00 8.98
CA CYS A 127 -23.72 -4.13 10.41
C CYS A 127 -25.06 -4.07 11.18
N GLN A 128 -25.92 -3.11 10.81
CA GLN A 128 -27.24 -2.94 11.40
C GLN A 128 -28.13 -4.18 11.22
N ARG A 129 -28.26 -4.67 9.98
CA ARG A 129 -29.08 -5.84 9.65
C ARG A 129 -28.56 -7.15 10.26
N MET A 130 -27.25 -7.23 10.48
CA MET A 130 -26.63 -8.34 11.21
C MET A 130 -26.82 -8.23 12.73
N GLY A 131 -27.33 -7.11 13.25
CA GLY A 131 -27.36 -6.83 14.69
C GLY A 131 -25.97 -6.80 15.32
N TRP A 132 -24.96 -6.44 14.52
CA TRP A 132 -23.55 -6.52 14.90
C TRP A 132 -22.98 -5.12 15.11
N ALA A 133 -22.79 -4.77 16.39
CA ALA A 133 -22.14 -3.52 16.80
C ALA A 133 -20.61 -3.68 16.80
N PRO A 134 -19.87 -3.09 15.84
CA PRO A 134 -18.42 -3.10 15.87
C PRO A 134 -17.88 -2.18 16.97
N ASP A 135 -16.83 -2.61 17.67
CA ASP A 135 -16.06 -1.72 18.55
C ASP A 135 -15.24 -0.73 17.71
N ILE A 136 -14.69 -1.21 16.58
CA ILE A 136 -13.89 -0.43 15.64
C ILE A 136 -14.48 -0.52 14.23
N ILE A 137 -14.62 0.64 13.58
CA ILE A 137 -14.86 0.76 12.14
C ILE A 137 -13.59 1.31 11.49
N HIS A 138 -12.81 0.45 10.87
CA HIS A 138 -11.56 0.78 10.20
C HIS A 138 -11.82 1.06 8.71
N CYS A 139 -11.72 2.34 8.36
CA CYS A 139 -11.88 2.88 7.02
C CYS A 139 -10.50 3.00 6.36
N HIS A 140 -10.41 2.63 5.08
CA HIS A 140 -9.21 2.78 4.27
C HIS A 140 -9.46 3.74 3.09
N ASP A 141 -8.65 4.80 3.05
CA ASP A 141 -8.65 5.87 2.04
C ASP A 141 -10.03 6.55 1.81
N TRP A 142 -10.06 7.43 0.80
CA TRP A 142 -11.17 8.32 0.49
C TRP A 142 -12.49 7.59 0.18
N GLN A 143 -12.41 6.35 -0.32
CA GLN A 143 -13.54 5.50 -0.70
C GLN A 143 -14.44 5.13 0.48
N THR A 144 -13.90 5.16 1.69
CA THR A 144 -14.62 4.82 2.93
C THR A 144 -14.61 5.98 3.93
N ALA A 145 -14.00 7.11 3.55
CA ALA A 145 -13.81 8.28 4.41
C ALA A 145 -15.12 8.99 4.78
N LEU A 146 -16.25 8.68 4.13
CA LEU A 146 -17.57 9.20 4.55
C LEU A 146 -18.20 8.42 5.70
N ILE A 147 -17.76 7.18 5.98
CA ILE A 147 -18.34 6.36 7.05
C ILE A 147 -18.34 7.08 8.41
N PRO A 148 -17.24 7.73 8.87
CA PRO A 148 -17.24 8.44 10.15
C PRO A 148 -18.28 9.56 10.22
N LEU A 149 -18.50 10.30 9.12
CA LEU A 149 -19.54 11.33 9.06
C LEU A 149 -20.95 10.71 9.05
N TYR A 150 -21.16 9.65 8.27
CA TYR A 150 -22.45 8.97 8.19
C TYR A 150 -22.89 8.37 9.53
N CYS A 151 -21.97 7.79 10.31
CA CYS A 151 -22.26 7.32 11.67
C CYS A 151 -22.72 8.44 12.61
N LYS A 152 -22.29 9.69 12.41
CA LYS A 152 -22.70 10.85 13.23
C LYS A 152 -23.97 11.53 12.74
N THR A 153 -24.35 11.29 11.49
CA THR A 153 -25.42 12.03 10.79
C THR A 153 -26.56 11.09 10.41
N VAL A 154 -26.52 10.53 9.20
CA VAL A 154 -27.55 9.66 8.61
C VAL A 154 -27.88 8.47 9.52
N TYR A 155 -26.90 7.98 10.28
CA TYR A 155 -27.05 6.85 11.20
C TYR A 155 -26.85 7.23 12.68
N GLY A 156 -26.75 8.52 13.01
CA GLY A 156 -26.50 8.96 14.40
C GLY A 156 -27.64 8.64 15.38
N TRP A 157 -28.83 8.38 14.85
CA TRP A 157 -29.99 7.94 15.61
C TRP A 157 -29.88 6.48 16.09
N ASP A 158 -29.02 5.66 15.48
CA ASP A 158 -28.93 4.24 15.80
C ASP A 158 -27.96 3.99 16.95
N SER A 159 -28.52 3.60 18.09
CA SER A 159 -27.75 3.26 19.30
C SER A 159 -26.73 2.13 19.11
N LEU A 160 -26.88 1.30 18.06
CA LEU A 160 -25.94 0.23 17.74
C LEU A 160 -24.50 0.73 17.56
N PHE A 161 -24.33 1.96 17.06
CA PHE A 161 -23.01 2.52 16.72
C PHE A 161 -22.49 3.55 17.73
N HIS A 162 -23.22 3.84 18.83
CA HIS A 162 -22.81 4.88 19.80
C HIS A 162 -21.45 4.58 20.45
N ALA A 163 -21.14 3.30 20.69
CA ALA A 163 -19.87 2.86 21.25
C ALA A 163 -18.78 2.65 20.19
N SER A 164 -19.13 2.59 18.91
CA SER A 164 -18.18 2.36 17.82
C SER A 164 -17.18 3.51 17.71
N ARG A 165 -15.91 3.19 17.47
CA ARG A 165 -14.85 4.16 17.17
C ARG A 165 -14.34 3.96 15.76
N THR A 166 -14.06 5.05 15.08
CA THR A 166 -13.67 5.08 13.68
C THR A 166 -12.17 5.33 13.55
N VAL A 167 -11.50 4.50 12.75
CA VAL A 167 -10.10 4.67 12.38
C VAL A 167 -10.05 4.88 10.88
N LEU A 168 -9.35 5.91 10.41
CA LEU A 168 -9.11 6.13 8.99
C LEU A 168 -7.64 5.96 8.66
N THR A 169 -7.29 4.94 7.86
CA THR A 169 -5.95 4.81 7.29
C THR A 169 -5.85 5.59 5.99
N ILE A 170 -4.85 6.46 5.90
CA ILE A 170 -4.40 7.12 4.69
C ILE A 170 -3.24 6.31 4.11
N HIS A 171 -3.46 5.57 3.02
CA HIS A 171 -2.41 4.82 2.33
C HIS A 171 -1.65 5.70 1.34
N ASN A 172 -2.33 6.67 0.72
CA ASN A 172 -1.71 7.64 -0.16
C ASN A 172 -2.51 8.95 -0.19
N ILE A 173 -1.95 10.02 0.38
CA ILE A 173 -2.59 11.34 0.47
C ILE A 173 -2.86 12.00 -0.90
N GLY A 174 -2.21 11.51 -1.97
CA GLY A 174 -2.40 12.02 -3.33
C GLY A 174 -3.78 11.73 -3.92
N TYR A 175 -4.52 10.74 -3.39
CA TYR A 175 -5.86 10.37 -3.86
C TYR A 175 -6.92 10.71 -2.81
N GLN A 176 -7.73 11.74 -3.08
CA GLN A 176 -8.56 12.36 -2.04
C GLN A 176 -10.08 12.24 -2.27
N GLY A 177 -10.52 11.82 -3.46
CA GLY A 177 -11.95 11.78 -3.81
C GLY A 177 -12.57 13.17 -3.77
N VAL A 178 -12.12 14.06 -4.66
CA VAL A 178 -12.62 15.44 -4.77
C VAL A 178 -13.69 15.49 -5.85
N PHE A 179 -14.89 15.95 -5.49
CA PHE A 179 -16.06 16.02 -6.36
C PHE A 179 -16.71 17.40 -6.30
N SER A 180 -17.60 17.72 -7.25
CA SER A 180 -18.43 18.93 -7.20
C SER A 180 -19.32 18.94 -5.95
N ALA A 181 -19.48 20.10 -5.29
CA ALA A 181 -20.38 20.25 -4.14
C ALA A 181 -21.87 20.06 -4.50
N GLU A 182 -22.23 20.04 -5.79
CA GLU A 182 -23.59 19.73 -6.25
C GLU A 182 -24.03 18.32 -5.85
N VAL A 183 -23.09 17.42 -5.56
CA VAL A 183 -23.38 16.03 -5.18
C VAL A 183 -23.87 15.89 -3.72
N LEU A 184 -23.88 16.96 -2.91
CA LEU A 184 -24.30 16.91 -1.51
C LEU A 184 -25.72 16.35 -1.30
N SER A 185 -26.64 16.74 -2.19
CA SER A 185 -28.01 16.26 -2.16
C SER A 185 -28.08 14.77 -2.49
N PRO A 186 -27.49 14.30 -3.61
CA PRO A 186 -27.27 12.88 -3.87
C PRO A 186 -26.55 12.11 -2.75
N LEU A 187 -25.72 12.75 -1.91
CA LEU A 187 -25.06 12.08 -0.78
C LEU A 187 -25.92 11.97 0.48
N GLY A 188 -27.07 12.67 0.52
CA GLY A 188 -27.91 12.78 1.71
C GLY A 188 -27.30 13.65 2.82
N LEU A 189 -26.44 14.62 2.45
CA LEU A 189 -25.67 15.45 3.39
C LEU A 189 -26.11 16.93 3.44
N ASP A 190 -27.17 17.31 2.72
CA ASP A 190 -27.64 18.72 2.70
C ASP A 190 -27.97 19.27 4.09
N ALA A 191 -28.59 18.46 4.94
CA ALA A 191 -28.94 18.84 6.32
C ALA A 191 -27.74 18.92 7.26
N HIS A 192 -26.54 18.55 6.79
CA HIS A 192 -25.31 18.42 7.57
C HIS A 192 -24.15 19.20 6.95
N ARG A 193 -24.45 20.24 6.16
CA ARG A 193 -23.45 21.09 5.49
C ARG A 193 -22.50 21.78 6.47
N ASP A 194 -22.95 22.05 7.69
CA ASP A 194 -22.18 22.65 8.79
C ASP A 194 -21.06 21.73 9.30
N LEU A 195 -21.19 20.42 9.09
CA LEU A 195 -20.18 19.43 9.48
C LEU A 195 -19.11 19.20 8.41
N LEU A 196 -19.23 19.83 7.24
CA LEU A 196 -18.27 19.69 6.15
C LEU A 196 -17.23 20.83 6.16
N PRO A 197 -16.05 20.64 5.54
CA PRO A 197 -15.06 21.71 5.39
C PRO A 197 -15.65 22.90 4.61
N GLN A 198 -15.85 24.04 5.29
CA GLN A 198 -16.54 25.20 4.70
C GLN A 198 -15.77 25.82 3.53
N GLU A 199 -14.43 25.79 3.58
CA GLU A 199 -13.57 26.26 2.50
C GLU A 199 -13.77 25.47 1.19
N ASP A 200 -13.96 24.15 1.29
CA ASP A 200 -14.22 23.30 0.13
C ASP A 200 -15.59 23.62 -0.47
N LEU A 201 -16.62 23.77 0.38
CA LEU A 201 -17.97 24.09 -0.08
C LEU A 201 -18.04 25.46 -0.75
N GLN A 202 -17.32 26.46 -0.22
CA GLN A 202 -17.19 27.77 -0.85
C GLN A 202 -16.44 27.70 -2.18
N GLY A 203 -15.46 26.80 -2.28
CA GLY A 203 -14.76 26.45 -3.52
C GLY A 203 -15.58 25.60 -4.49
N GLY A 204 -16.82 25.24 -4.15
CA GLY A 204 -17.71 24.45 -5.00
C GLY A 204 -17.35 22.96 -5.06
N VAL A 205 -16.59 22.44 -4.09
CA VAL A 205 -16.16 21.03 -4.05
C VAL A 205 -16.49 20.36 -2.72
N ILE A 206 -16.47 19.03 -2.72
CA ILE A 206 -16.41 18.19 -1.53
C ILE A 206 -15.22 17.25 -1.65
N ASN A 207 -14.42 17.16 -0.60
CA ASN A 207 -13.29 16.25 -0.51
C ASN A 207 -13.59 15.13 0.50
N PHE A 208 -13.74 13.90 0.01
CA PHE A 208 -14.14 12.76 0.85
C PHE A 208 -13.06 12.44 1.88
N LEU A 209 -11.79 12.40 1.47
CA LEU A 209 -10.69 12.12 2.40
C LEU A 209 -10.59 13.18 3.50
N LYS A 210 -10.65 14.46 3.12
CA LYS A 210 -10.63 15.57 4.08
C LYS A 210 -11.79 15.51 5.07
N THR A 211 -12.97 15.14 4.58
CA THR A 211 -14.16 14.91 5.41
C THR A 211 -13.92 13.77 6.41
N GLY A 212 -13.35 12.65 5.96
CA GLY A 212 -12.99 11.55 6.85
C GLY A 212 -11.93 11.92 7.88
N ILE A 213 -10.89 12.68 7.47
CA ILE A 213 -9.86 13.19 8.36
C ILE A 213 -10.49 14.08 9.44
N LEU A 214 -11.46 14.92 9.08
CA LEU A 214 -12.17 15.78 10.01
C LEU A 214 -12.98 14.98 11.04
N HIS A 215 -13.55 13.83 10.66
CA HIS A 215 -14.54 13.13 11.49
C HIS A 215 -14.09 11.85 12.17
N ALA A 216 -13.04 11.18 11.68
CA ALA A 216 -12.55 9.94 12.29
C ALA A 216 -12.07 10.18 13.74
N ASP A 217 -12.15 9.16 14.61
CA ASP A 217 -11.66 9.26 15.99
C ASP A 217 -10.14 9.13 16.08
N MET A 218 -9.54 8.40 15.14
CA MET A 218 -8.10 8.24 14.97
C MET A 218 -7.73 8.16 13.50
N LEU A 219 -6.57 8.69 13.16
CA LEU A 219 -5.97 8.61 11.84
C LEU A 219 -4.73 7.72 11.92
N THR A 220 -4.61 6.82 10.95
CA THR A 220 -3.41 6.03 10.75
C THR A 220 -2.84 6.30 9.37
N THR A 221 -1.53 6.11 9.21
CA THR A 221 -0.90 6.02 7.90
C THR A 221 0.21 4.98 7.93
N VAL A 222 0.78 4.67 6.78
CA VAL A 222 1.56 3.44 6.57
C VAL A 222 3.06 3.59 6.90
N SER A 223 3.45 4.64 7.63
CA SER A 223 4.82 4.93 8.07
C SER A 223 4.84 6.07 9.10
N GLU A 224 5.78 6.03 10.04
CA GLU A 224 5.99 7.09 11.04
C GLU A 224 6.62 8.33 10.42
N THR A 225 7.59 8.17 9.52
CA THR A 225 8.14 9.29 8.76
C THR A 225 7.09 9.89 7.83
N TYR A 226 6.32 9.08 7.12
CA TYR A 226 5.28 9.59 6.25
C TYR A 226 4.20 10.35 7.02
N ALA A 227 3.80 9.89 8.22
CA ALA A 227 2.90 10.61 9.10
C ALA A 227 3.37 12.04 9.43
N ARG A 228 4.68 12.25 9.56
CA ARG A 228 5.29 13.57 9.75
C ARG A 228 5.36 14.36 8.44
N GLU A 229 5.75 13.70 7.34
CA GLU A 229 5.90 14.33 6.03
C GLU A 229 4.58 14.88 5.49
N ILE A 230 3.47 14.15 5.58
CA ILE A 230 2.16 14.62 5.07
C ILE A 230 1.60 15.83 5.83
N GLN A 231 2.24 16.23 6.93
CA GLN A 231 1.94 17.48 7.62
C GLN A 231 2.74 18.67 7.06
N THR A 232 3.59 18.48 6.06
CA THR A 232 4.32 19.59 5.41
C THR A 232 3.70 19.96 4.06
N PRO A 233 3.86 21.21 3.59
CA PRO A 233 3.33 21.62 2.27
C PRO A 233 3.87 20.79 1.10
N GLU A 234 5.07 20.22 1.23
CA GLU A 234 5.71 19.44 0.17
C GLU A 234 4.99 18.11 -0.09
N TYR A 235 4.47 17.45 0.96
CA TYR A 235 3.89 16.11 0.87
C TYR A 235 2.40 16.04 1.24
N GLY A 236 1.83 17.06 1.89
CA GLY A 236 0.47 17.00 2.42
C GLY A 236 -0.65 17.16 1.39
N ALA A 237 -0.32 17.48 0.13
CA ALA A 237 -1.27 17.58 -0.98
C ALA A 237 -2.48 18.49 -0.68
N GLY A 238 -2.27 19.61 0.03
CA GLY A 238 -3.30 20.57 0.42
C GLY A 238 -4.05 20.21 1.71
N LEU A 239 -3.73 19.07 2.33
CA LEU A 239 -4.32 18.60 3.60
C LEU A 239 -3.37 18.78 4.79
N GLU A 240 -2.16 19.30 4.58
CA GLU A 240 -1.12 19.43 5.60
C GLU A 240 -1.56 20.21 6.84
N THR A 241 -2.36 21.27 6.66
CA THR A 241 -2.84 22.11 7.76
C THR A 241 -3.84 21.35 8.62
N LEU A 242 -4.78 20.63 8.00
CA LEU A 242 -5.74 19.81 8.73
C LEU A 242 -5.06 18.66 9.46
N LEU A 243 -4.10 17.99 8.82
CA LEU A 243 -3.33 16.89 9.43
C LEU A 243 -2.49 17.37 10.62
N ARG A 244 -1.90 18.58 10.53
CA ARG A 244 -1.17 19.20 11.65
C ARG A 244 -2.08 19.52 12.83
N LEU A 245 -3.29 20.03 12.56
CA LEU A 245 -4.31 20.27 13.60
C LEU A 245 -4.75 18.99 14.29
N ARG A 246 -4.64 17.85 13.61
CA ARG A 246 -4.97 16.51 14.11
C ARG A 246 -3.75 15.66 14.43
N SER A 247 -2.59 16.27 14.63
CA SER A 247 -1.33 15.55 14.84
C SER A 247 -1.30 14.69 16.10
N ASP A 248 -2.10 15.04 17.12
CA ASP A 248 -2.31 14.22 18.34
C ASP A 248 -3.12 12.94 18.07
N ARG A 249 -3.78 12.85 16.91
CA ARG A 249 -4.59 11.71 16.46
C ARG A 249 -4.08 11.08 15.17
N LEU A 250 -2.84 11.36 14.76
CA LEU A 250 -2.23 10.80 13.54
C LEU A 250 -1.05 9.90 13.90
N VAL A 251 -1.18 8.61 13.62
CA VAL A 251 -0.17 7.60 13.95
C VAL A 251 0.33 6.89 12.69
N GLY A 252 1.66 6.81 12.55
CA GLY A 252 2.28 5.98 11.52
C GLY A 252 2.46 4.55 12.00
N ILE A 253 1.99 3.57 11.23
CA ILE A 253 2.21 2.14 11.45
C ILE A 253 2.66 1.55 10.12
N LEU A 254 3.88 1.00 10.08
CA LEU A 254 4.41 0.37 8.88
C LEU A 254 3.51 -0.77 8.41
N ASN A 255 3.37 -0.91 7.10
CA ASN A 255 2.76 -2.11 6.53
C ASN A 255 3.61 -3.33 6.89
N GLY A 256 2.93 -4.43 7.23
CA GLY A 256 3.59 -5.71 7.36
C GLY A 256 3.86 -6.35 6.00
N VAL A 257 4.77 -7.32 5.98
CA VAL A 257 5.00 -8.22 4.85
C VAL A 257 4.56 -9.63 5.23
N ASP A 258 3.94 -10.34 4.28
CA ASP A 258 3.68 -11.77 4.40
C ASP A 258 4.91 -12.55 3.93
N TYR A 259 5.71 -13.04 4.89
CA TYR A 259 6.89 -13.87 4.60
C TYR A 259 6.52 -15.31 4.21
N GLU A 260 5.24 -15.70 4.13
CA GLU A 260 4.84 -16.93 3.43
C GLU A 260 4.99 -16.76 1.90
N GLU A 261 4.86 -15.54 1.38
CA GLU A 261 4.97 -15.22 -0.05
C GLU A 261 6.40 -14.80 -0.42
N TRP A 262 6.99 -13.90 0.38
CA TRP A 262 8.31 -13.31 0.11
C TRP A 262 9.36 -13.86 1.07
N ASN A 263 9.91 -15.04 0.76
CA ASN A 263 10.94 -15.68 1.57
C ASN A 263 11.90 -16.56 0.76
N PRO A 264 13.19 -16.22 0.65
CA PRO A 264 14.16 -16.97 -0.17
C PRO A 264 14.38 -18.42 0.29
N GLU A 265 13.94 -18.79 1.49
CA GLU A 265 14.05 -20.17 2.00
C GLU A 265 12.97 -21.11 1.43
N THR A 266 11.83 -20.56 0.98
CA THR A 266 10.66 -21.35 0.56
C THR A 266 10.01 -20.85 -0.72
N ASP A 267 10.52 -19.78 -1.32
CA ASP A 267 9.96 -19.13 -2.50
C ASP A 267 9.91 -20.09 -3.71
N PRO A 268 8.71 -20.42 -4.22
CA PRO A 268 8.56 -21.40 -5.29
C PRO A 268 9.00 -20.88 -6.66
N TYR A 269 9.19 -19.56 -6.82
CA TYR A 269 9.57 -18.98 -8.10
C TYR A 269 11.07 -19.07 -8.36
N ILE A 270 11.90 -19.04 -7.32
CA ILE A 270 13.36 -18.98 -7.48
C ILE A 270 13.98 -20.39 -7.57
N PRO A 271 14.99 -20.59 -8.44
CA PRO A 271 15.57 -21.92 -8.66
C PRO A 271 16.45 -22.41 -7.50
N TYR A 272 17.01 -21.52 -6.70
CA TYR A 272 17.91 -21.88 -5.60
C TYR A 272 17.50 -21.19 -4.30
N HIS A 273 17.06 -21.95 -3.31
CA HIS A 273 16.76 -21.40 -1.98
C HIS A 273 18.02 -21.06 -1.19
N TYR A 274 17.91 -20.09 -0.28
CA TYR A 274 19.00 -19.65 0.60
C TYR A 274 18.45 -18.97 1.85
N SER A 275 19.30 -18.79 2.85
CA SER A 275 18.92 -18.19 4.15
C SER A 275 19.97 -17.18 4.63
N THR A 276 19.69 -16.51 5.75
CA THR A 276 20.66 -15.61 6.40
C THR A 276 21.96 -16.32 6.79
N GLN A 277 21.89 -17.62 7.09
CA GLN A 277 23.03 -18.45 7.49
C GLN A 277 23.83 -18.95 6.28
N ASP A 278 23.15 -19.32 5.19
CA ASP A 278 23.78 -19.76 3.93
C ASP A 278 23.28 -18.92 2.74
N LEU A 279 24.13 -18.01 2.26
CA LEU A 279 23.86 -17.14 1.12
C LEU A 279 24.24 -17.75 -0.23
N SER A 280 24.70 -19.01 -0.26
CA SER A 280 25.24 -19.63 -1.49
C SER A 280 24.22 -19.70 -2.63
N GLY A 281 22.93 -19.85 -2.31
CA GLY A 281 21.85 -19.82 -3.30
C GLY A 281 21.66 -18.45 -3.96
N LYS A 282 22.04 -17.34 -3.30
CA LYS A 282 21.90 -16.00 -3.87
C LYS A 282 22.76 -15.81 -5.13
N GLU A 283 24.04 -16.21 -5.08
CA GLU A 283 24.93 -16.09 -6.25
C GLU A 283 24.45 -16.99 -7.40
N LYS A 284 23.92 -18.18 -7.09
CA LYS A 284 23.32 -19.06 -8.11
C LYS A 284 22.07 -18.45 -8.74
N ASN A 285 21.22 -17.78 -7.96
CA ASN A 285 20.08 -17.03 -8.48
C ASN A 285 20.51 -15.84 -9.34
N LYS A 286 21.58 -15.13 -8.95
CA LYS A 286 22.18 -14.07 -9.76
C LYS A 286 22.62 -14.58 -11.13
N GLN A 287 23.36 -15.69 -11.17
CA GLN A 287 23.75 -16.34 -12.41
C GLN A 287 22.53 -16.74 -13.24
N ALA A 288 21.57 -17.44 -12.64
CA ALA A 288 20.35 -17.90 -13.33
C ALA A 288 19.51 -16.74 -13.88
N LEU A 289 19.38 -15.63 -13.14
CA LEU A 289 18.69 -14.42 -13.58
C LEU A 289 19.36 -13.84 -14.83
N LEU A 290 20.68 -13.66 -14.82
CA LEU A 290 21.40 -13.10 -15.95
C LEU A 290 21.34 -14.02 -17.17
N GLU A 291 21.47 -15.34 -16.99
CA GLU A 291 21.30 -16.33 -18.06
C GLU A 291 19.89 -16.26 -18.67
N ARG A 292 18.84 -16.21 -17.83
CA ARG A 292 17.45 -16.09 -18.29
C ARG A 292 17.21 -14.82 -19.11
N LEU A 293 17.88 -13.73 -18.75
CA LEU A 293 17.76 -12.43 -19.40
C LEU A 293 18.76 -12.22 -20.54
N ASN A 294 19.56 -13.25 -20.89
CA ASN A 294 20.63 -13.18 -21.88
C ASN A 294 21.66 -12.07 -21.60
N LEU A 295 21.94 -11.79 -20.34
CA LEU A 295 22.98 -10.88 -19.90
C LEU A 295 24.25 -11.66 -19.48
N PRO A 296 25.47 -11.17 -19.77
CA PRO A 296 26.69 -11.85 -19.37
C PRO A 296 26.84 -11.85 -17.84
N TYR A 297 27.01 -13.04 -17.26
CA TYR A 297 27.31 -13.24 -15.85
C TYR A 297 28.81 -13.13 -15.55
N SER A 298 29.13 -12.46 -14.44
CA SER A 298 30.45 -12.42 -13.83
C SER A 298 30.27 -12.18 -12.32
N PRO A 299 30.98 -12.92 -11.45
CA PRO A 299 30.87 -12.73 -10.00
C PRO A 299 31.31 -11.33 -9.57
N GLU A 300 32.24 -10.71 -10.32
CA GLU A 300 32.77 -9.37 -10.03
C GLU A 300 31.91 -8.23 -10.57
N THR A 301 30.84 -8.53 -11.30
CA THR A 301 29.96 -7.52 -11.88
C THR A 301 28.67 -7.42 -11.04
N PRO A 302 28.36 -6.27 -10.42
CA PRO A 302 27.14 -6.12 -9.64
C PRO A 302 25.89 -6.04 -10.53
N VAL A 303 24.77 -6.55 -10.01
CA VAL A 303 23.44 -6.45 -10.63
C VAL A 303 22.56 -5.50 -9.83
N VAL A 304 22.03 -4.46 -10.49
CA VAL A 304 21.08 -3.52 -9.90
C VAL A 304 19.69 -3.80 -10.49
N GLY A 305 18.72 -4.07 -9.62
CA GLY A 305 17.32 -4.31 -9.96
C GLY A 305 16.43 -3.10 -9.67
N ILE A 306 15.35 -2.96 -10.44
CA ILE A 306 14.19 -2.12 -10.11
C ILE A 306 12.91 -2.80 -10.55
N ILE A 307 11.91 -2.84 -9.66
CA ILE A 307 10.55 -3.28 -9.96
C ILE A 307 9.60 -2.14 -9.59
N SER A 308 8.98 -1.49 -10.57
CA SER A 308 8.21 -0.28 -10.26
C SER A 308 7.13 0.04 -11.29
N ARG A 309 6.06 0.71 -10.84
CA ARG A 309 5.22 1.52 -11.75
C ARG A 309 6.09 2.63 -12.35
N LEU A 310 5.96 2.87 -13.65
CA LEU A 310 6.77 3.85 -14.35
C LEU A 310 6.09 5.23 -14.32
N THR A 311 6.32 5.96 -13.23
CA THR A 311 5.67 7.26 -12.93
C THR A 311 6.68 8.22 -12.29
N PRO A 312 6.49 9.55 -12.35
CA PRO A 312 7.40 10.52 -11.75
C PRO A 312 7.46 10.41 -10.21
N GLN A 313 6.40 9.88 -9.58
CA GLN A 313 6.42 9.56 -8.14
C GLN A 313 7.61 8.65 -7.77
N LYS A 314 7.97 7.72 -8.65
CA LYS A 314 9.01 6.70 -8.41
C LYS A 314 10.43 7.19 -8.72
N GLY A 315 10.58 8.49 -9.00
CA GLY A 315 11.89 9.13 -9.15
C GLY A 315 12.65 8.71 -10.39
N LEU A 316 11.96 8.20 -11.41
CA LEU A 316 12.59 7.75 -12.65
C LEU A 316 13.28 8.88 -13.41
N ASP A 317 12.88 10.14 -13.19
CA ASP A 317 13.59 11.32 -13.70
C ASP A 317 15.05 11.36 -13.22
N LEU A 318 15.33 10.92 -11.98
CA LEU A 318 16.70 10.85 -11.46
C LEU A 318 17.50 9.74 -12.14
N LEU A 319 16.88 8.58 -12.39
CA LEU A 319 17.53 7.49 -13.12
C LEU A 319 17.84 7.89 -14.56
N GLN A 320 16.93 8.60 -15.22
CA GLN A 320 17.17 9.11 -16.56
C GLN A 320 18.38 10.05 -16.63
N ALA A 321 18.61 10.84 -15.59
CA ALA A 321 19.77 11.74 -15.50
C ALA A 321 21.08 11.04 -15.12
N VAL A 322 21.04 9.93 -14.36
CA VAL A 322 22.24 9.31 -13.78
C VAL A 322 22.68 8.06 -14.53
N LEU A 323 21.73 7.21 -14.90
CA LEU A 323 21.98 5.82 -15.29
C LEU A 323 22.75 5.66 -16.61
N PRO A 324 22.51 6.45 -17.69
CA PRO A 324 23.27 6.34 -18.94
C PRO A 324 24.79 6.53 -18.73
N ASP A 325 25.17 7.59 -18.03
CA ASP A 325 26.58 7.88 -17.72
C ASP A 325 27.17 6.84 -16.78
N PHE A 326 26.39 6.40 -15.78
CA PHE A 326 26.84 5.42 -14.80
C PHE A 326 27.16 4.07 -15.47
N LEU A 327 26.29 3.60 -16.37
CA LEU A 327 26.49 2.39 -17.17
C LEU A 327 27.64 2.52 -18.18
N GLY A 328 27.86 3.71 -18.73
CA GLY A 328 28.98 3.97 -19.64
C GLY A 328 30.35 3.88 -18.95
N GLN A 329 30.42 4.25 -17.67
CA GLN A 329 31.68 4.33 -16.92
C GLN A 329 32.01 3.09 -16.09
N ARG A 330 31.01 2.27 -15.74
CA ARG A 330 31.16 1.14 -14.81
C ARG A 330 30.71 -0.17 -15.46
N ASP A 331 31.34 -1.27 -15.06
CA ASP A 331 30.80 -2.59 -15.38
C ASP A 331 29.79 -3.01 -14.32
N MET A 332 28.52 -3.10 -14.74
CA MET A 332 27.38 -3.55 -13.94
C MET A 332 26.30 -4.08 -14.88
N ARG A 333 25.33 -4.79 -14.31
CA ARG A 333 24.06 -5.13 -14.99
C ARG A 333 22.92 -4.35 -14.36
N PHE A 334 21.93 -4.00 -15.17
CA PHE A 334 20.73 -3.30 -14.73
C PHE A 334 19.50 -4.03 -15.26
N VAL A 335 18.60 -4.42 -14.37
CA VAL A 335 17.37 -5.14 -14.71
C VAL A 335 16.18 -4.30 -14.25
N ALA A 336 15.31 -3.92 -15.19
CA ALA A 336 14.09 -3.19 -14.92
C ALA A 336 12.86 -4.01 -15.26
N LEU A 337 11.90 -4.03 -14.34
CA LEU A 337 10.57 -4.61 -14.53
C LEU A 337 9.52 -3.56 -14.17
N GLY A 338 8.63 -3.24 -15.10
CA GLY A 338 7.58 -2.27 -14.80
C GLY A 338 6.74 -1.87 -15.99
N SER A 339 5.66 -1.15 -15.71
CA SER A 339 4.82 -0.52 -16.73
C SER A 339 4.30 0.83 -16.22
N GLY A 340 3.95 1.74 -17.12
CA GLY A 340 3.48 3.09 -16.78
C GLY A 340 3.56 4.04 -17.96
N GLU A 341 3.97 5.28 -17.71
CA GLU A 341 4.01 6.34 -18.73
C GLU A 341 5.00 6.04 -19.85
N ASP A 342 4.57 6.27 -21.11
CA ASP A 342 5.34 5.97 -22.33
C ASP A 342 6.75 6.57 -22.34
N ARG A 343 6.93 7.77 -21.77
CA ARG A 343 8.25 8.42 -21.70
C ARG A 343 9.29 7.60 -20.94
N TYR A 344 8.88 6.91 -19.87
CA TYR A 344 9.79 6.09 -19.07
C TYR A 344 9.98 4.70 -19.69
N VAL A 345 8.93 4.16 -20.31
CA VAL A 345 9.03 2.95 -21.14
C VAL A 345 10.08 3.17 -22.22
N HIS A 346 9.95 4.25 -23.00
CA HIS A 346 10.88 4.59 -24.07
C HIS A 346 12.31 4.80 -23.56
N PHE A 347 12.47 5.46 -22.42
CA PHE A 347 13.78 5.63 -21.78
C PHE A 347 14.47 4.27 -21.51
N PHE A 348 13.77 3.31 -20.89
CA PHE A 348 14.37 2.01 -20.59
C PHE A 348 14.60 1.16 -21.84
N GLU A 349 13.73 1.23 -22.84
CA GLU A 349 13.93 0.58 -24.15
C GLU A 349 15.16 1.13 -24.88
N GLU A 350 15.34 2.46 -24.89
CA GLU A 350 16.52 3.08 -25.47
C GLU A 350 17.79 2.73 -24.70
N LEU A 351 17.73 2.68 -23.37
CA LEU A 351 18.85 2.29 -22.54
C LEU A 351 19.27 0.84 -22.80
N GLN A 352 18.31 -0.08 -22.95
CA GLN A 352 18.55 -1.47 -23.36
C GLN A 352 19.20 -1.54 -24.74
N ARG A 353 18.71 -0.78 -25.73
CA ARG A 353 19.29 -0.73 -27.08
C ARG A 353 20.73 -0.20 -27.07
N THR A 354 21.02 0.75 -26.20
CA THR A 354 22.34 1.40 -26.09
C THR A 354 23.35 0.50 -25.37
N PHE A 355 22.91 -0.28 -24.38
CA PHE A 355 23.75 -1.17 -23.58
C PHE A 355 23.19 -2.61 -23.54
N PRO A 356 23.12 -3.32 -24.67
CA PRO A 356 22.43 -4.61 -24.79
C PRO A 356 23.04 -5.72 -23.92
N GLU A 357 24.33 -5.64 -23.60
CA GLU A 357 25.01 -6.59 -22.70
C GLU A 357 24.94 -6.16 -21.23
N LYS A 358 24.39 -4.99 -20.90
CA LYS A 358 24.29 -4.50 -19.52
C LYS A 358 22.87 -4.34 -19.02
N VAL A 359 21.90 -4.09 -19.90
CA VAL A 359 20.57 -3.67 -19.51
C VAL A 359 19.52 -4.63 -20.05
N CYS A 360 18.57 -5.02 -19.20
CA CYS A 360 17.35 -5.69 -19.61
C CYS A 360 16.14 -4.95 -19.03
N PHE A 361 15.14 -4.68 -19.87
CA PHE A 361 13.88 -4.07 -19.49
C PHE A 361 12.71 -4.95 -19.92
N TYR A 362 11.85 -5.28 -18.97
CA TYR A 362 10.57 -5.94 -19.19
C TYR A 362 9.44 -4.94 -18.96
N ASN A 363 8.72 -4.60 -20.04
CA ASN A 363 7.53 -3.75 -19.97
C ASN A 363 6.30 -4.61 -19.62
N GLY A 364 5.82 -4.51 -18.39
CA GLY A 364 4.62 -5.20 -17.93
C GLY A 364 4.68 -5.66 -16.48
N TYR A 365 3.71 -6.49 -16.12
CA TYR A 365 3.67 -7.19 -14.84
C TYR A 365 4.15 -8.63 -15.02
N ASN A 366 5.13 -9.05 -14.23
CA ASN A 366 5.61 -10.43 -14.22
C ASN A 366 6.05 -10.81 -12.80
N MET A 367 5.20 -11.57 -12.12
CA MET A 367 5.43 -11.96 -10.72
C MET A 367 6.66 -12.86 -10.58
N GLU A 368 6.80 -13.88 -11.42
CA GLU A 368 7.98 -14.76 -11.39
C GLU A 368 9.28 -13.95 -11.55
N LEU A 369 9.34 -13.05 -12.54
CA LEU A 369 10.52 -12.20 -12.76
C LEU A 369 10.77 -11.24 -11.58
N ALA A 370 9.72 -10.75 -10.91
CA ALA A 370 9.88 -9.92 -9.71
C ALA A 370 10.64 -10.67 -8.60
N HIS A 371 10.24 -11.91 -8.29
CA HIS A 371 10.93 -12.76 -7.33
C HIS A 371 12.37 -13.08 -7.76
N TRP A 372 12.60 -13.32 -9.05
CA TRP A 372 13.94 -13.55 -9.58
C TRP A 372 14.84 -12.32 -9.44
N ILE A 373 14.32 -11.12 -9.68
CA ILE A 373 15.06 -9.86 -9.48
C ILE A 373 15.39 -9.68 -7.99
N GLU A 374 14.42 -9.87 -7.09
CA GLU A 374 14.67 -9.76 -5.64
C GLU A 374 15.71 -10.79 -5.16
N ALA A 375 15.71 -12.01 -5.71
CA ALA A 375 16.69 -13.03 -5.32
C ALA A 375 18.07 -12.86 -5.97
N GLY A 376 18.12 -12.49 -7.25
CA GLY A 376 19.35 -12.48 -8.06
C GLY A 376 20.05 -11.13 -8.14
N ALA A 377 19.39 -10.02 -7.85
CA ALA A 377 20.06 -8.72 -7.81
C ALA A 377 20.96 -8.59 -6.57
N ASP A 378 22.02 -7.80 -6.70
CA ASP A 378 22.86 -7.40 -5.58
C ASP A 378 22.28 -6.16 -4.89
N MET A 379 21.77 -5.22 -5.70
CA MET A 379 21.25 -3.94 -5.26
C MET A 379 19.84 -3.71 -5.80
N TYR A 380 19.03 -2.97 -5.05
CA TYR A 380 17.69 -2.59 -5.48
C TYR A 380 17.50 -1.08 -5.39
N VAL A 381 17.23 -0.40 -6.50
CA VAL A 381 17.16 1.07 -6.53
C VAL A 381 15.71 1.57 -6.44
N MET A 382 15.43 2.40 -5.42
CA MET A 382 14.13 3.08 -5.21
C MET A 382 14.33 4.57 -4.98
N PRO A 383 14.49 5.38 -6.04
CA PRO A 383 14.76 6.81 -5.92
C PRO A 383 13.48 7.63 -5.73
N SER A 384 12.43 7.06 -5.14
CA SER A 384 11.09 7.65 -5.06
C SER A 384 11.11 9.10 -4.58
N ARG A 385 10.33 9.95 -5.25
CA ARG A 385 10.08 11.33 -4.84
C ARG A 385 9.38 11.36 -3.48
N TYR A 386 8.35 10.52 -3.33
CA TYR A 386 7.74 10.21 -2.04
C TYR A 386 7.25 8.76 -2.06
N GLU A 387 7.25 8.11 -0.90
CA GLU A 387 6.87 6.71 -0.77
C GLU A 387 6.16 6.47 0.56
N PRO A 388 4.81 6.40 0.60
CA PRO A 388 4.07 6.29 1.84
C PRO A 388 4.59 5.16 2.74
N CYS A 389 4.77 3.97 2.19
CA CYS A 389 5.48 2.87 2.84
C CYS A 389 6.57 2.32 1.92
N GLY A 390 6.16 1.80 0.75
CA GLY A 390 7.00 0.94 -0.08
C GLY A 390 7.07 -0.47 0.54
N LEU A 391 6.89 -1.50 -0.29
CA LEU A 391 7.04 -2.91 0.14
C LEU A 391 8.31 -3.54 -0.44
N ASN A 392 8.70 -3.13 -1.65
CA ASN A 392 9.81 -3.76 -2.36
C ASN A 392 11.14 -3.65 -1.60
N GLN A 393 11.44 -2.53 -0.93
CA GLN A 393 12.65 -2.44 -0.11
C GLN A 393 12.65 -3.46 1.02
N ILE A 394 11.49 -3.80 1.59
CA ILE A 394 11.38 -4.82 2.65
C ILE A 394 11.60 -6.21 2.04
N TYR A 395 11.08 -6.47 0.85
CA TYR A 395 11.36 -7.71 0.11
C TYR A 395 12.85 -7.82 -0.21
N SER A 396 13.46 -6.76 -0.73
CA SER A 396 14.89 -6.72 -1.02
C SER A 396 15.73 -7.01 0.22
N LEU A 397 15.41 -6.38 1.36
CA LEU A 397 16.07 -6.68 2.63
C LEU A 397 15.96 -8.15 3.01
N LYS A 398 14.77 -8.76 2.90
CA LYS A 398 14.52 -10.17 3.21
C LYS A 398 15.31 -11.11 2.29
N TYR A 399 15.52 -10.73 1.03
CA TYR A 399 16.27 -11.48 0.01
C TYR A 399 17.77 -11.12 -0.02
N GLY A 400 18.24 -10.28 0.90
CA GLY A 400 19.64 -9.85 0.94
C GLY A 400 20.06 -9.03 -0.29
N THR A 401 19.10 -8.40 -0.98
CA THR A 401 19.34 -7.44 -2.04
C THR A 401 19.37 -6.05 -1.40
N VAL A 402 20.51 -5.37 -1.51
CA VAL A 402 20.79 -4.17 -0.72
C VAL A 402 20.05 -2.96 -1.31
N PRO A 403 19.13 -2.32 -0.58
CA PRO A 403 18.39 -1.18 -1.11
C PRO A 403 19.26 0.08 -1.25
N ILE A 404 19.03 0.82 -2.33
CA ILE A 404 19.51 2.19 -2.58
C ILE A 404 18.29 3.08 -2.67
N VAL A 405 18.03 3.87 -1.63
CA VAL A 405 16.74 4.55 -1.45
C VAL A 405 16.90 6.03 -1.16
N ARG A 406 15.86 6.81 -1.49
CA ARG A 406 15.71 8.15 -0.91
C ARG A 406 15.19 8.03 0.52
N LYS A 407 15.66 8.90 1.42
CA LYS A 407 15.14 9.08 2.79
C LYS A 407 13.76 9.76 2.77
N THR A 408 12.71 9.02 2.43
CA THR A 408 11.32 9.51 2.43
C THR A 408 10.35 8.42 2.86
N GLY A 409 9.27 8.81 3.54
CA GLY A 409 8.21 7.95 4.04
C GLY A 409 8.70 6.62 4.60
N GLY A 410 8.11 5.50 4.19
CA GLY A 410 8.48 4.19 4.72
C GLY A 410 9.89 3.71 4.33
N LEU A 411 10.51 4.27 3.30
CA LEU A 411 11.90 3.97 2.96
C LEU A 411 12.83 4.44 4.09
N ALA A 412 12.57 5.62 4.64
CA ALA A 412 13.33 6.17 5.78
C ALA A 412 13.16 5.36 7.07
N ASP A 413 12.01 4.71 7.24
CA ASP A 413 11.71 3.91 8.43
C ASP A 413 12.23 2.46 8.32
N THR A 414 12.53 1.98 7.10
CA THR A 414 12.88 0.57 6.85
C THR A 414 14.34 0.36 6.43
N VAL A 415 14.99 1.39 5.86
CA VAL A 415 16.38 1.30 5.39
C VAL A 415 17.27 2.25 6.18
N GLN A 416 18.34 1.69 6.75
CA GLN A 416 19.33 2.43 7.53
C GLN A 416 20.60 2.58 6.70
N LEU A 417 21.16 3.80 6.65
CA LEU A 417 22.41 4.06 5.95
C LEU A 417 23.54 3.18 6.51
N TYR A 418 24.26 2.50 5.62
CA TYR A 418 25.40 1.68 5.99
C TYR A 418 26.55 2.52 6.54
N ASP A 419 27.02 2.15 7.74
CA ASP A 419 28.17 2.75 8.40
C ASP A 419 29.36 1.81 8.30
N TRP A 420 30.41 2.27 7.63
CA TRP A 420 31.65 1.51 7.41
C TRP A 420 32.44 1.20 8.68
N GLN A 421 32.39 2.07 9.69
CA GLN A 421 33.16 1.92 10.92
C GLN A 421 32.51 0.86 11.81
N THR A 422 31.19 0.94 11.97
CA THR A 422 30.44 0.02 12.83
C THR A 422 29.99 -1.24 12.10
N GLN A 423 30.01 -1.23 10.75
CA GLN A 423 29.46 -2.25 9.86
C GLN A 423 27.97 -2.54 10.12
N THR A 424 27.24 -1.51 10.58
CA THR A 424 25.80 -1.54 10.80
C THR A 424 25.05 -0.80 9.69
N GLY A 425 23.73 -0.93 9.65
CA GLY A 425 22.89 -0.41 8.58
C GLY A 425 22.51 -1.49 7.56
N THR A 426 21.55 -1.15 6.71
CA THR A 426 20.83 -2.12 5.85
C THR A 426 20.76 -1.69 4.38
N GLY A 427 21.20 -0.48 4.04
CA GLY A 427 21.28 -0.02 2.64
C GLY A 427 21.98 1.31 2.48
N PHE A 428 21.82 1.91 1.30
CA PHE A 428 22.36 3.24 0.97
C PHE A 428 21.22 4.23 0.87
N VAL A 429 21.33 5.34 1.59
CA VAL A 429 20.24 6.29 1.77
C VAL A 429 20.71 7.69 1.39
N PHE A 430 20.02 8.33 0.44
CA PHE A 430 20.27 9.74 0.08
C PHE A 430 19.08 10.62 0.45
N GLU A 431 19.33 11.88 0.84
CA GLU A 431 18.27 12.74 1.40
C GLU A 431 17.58 13.60 0.34
N HIS A 432 18.36 14.28 -0.51
CA HIS A 432 17.85 15.24 -1.47
C HIS A 432 17.41 14.56 -2.78
N PHE A 433 16.23 14.91 -3.29
CA PHE A 433 15.72 14.40 -4.57
C PHE A 433 16.43 15.08 -5.75
N THR A 434 17.71 14.75 -5.95
CA THR A 434 18.54 15.29 -7.04
C THR A 434 19.39 14.20 -7.70
N PRO A 435 19.83 14.39 -8.96
CA PRO A 435 20.71 13.45 -9.65
C PRO A 435 22.02 13.19 -8.89
N GLU A 436 22.58 14.21 -8.24
CA GLU A 436 23.82 14.11 -7.47
C GLU A 436 23.63 13.24 -6.22
N GLY A 437 22.50 13.37 -5.53
CA GLY A 437 22.17 12.54 -4.37
C GLY A 437 22.03 11.06 -4.73
N LEU A 438 21.32 10.77 -5.82
CA LEU A 438 21.19 9.39 -6.33
C LEU A 438 22.55 8.83 -6.78
N ARG A 439 23.32 9.61 -7.55
CA ARG A 439 24.67 9.21 -8.01
C ARG A 439 25.58 8.90 -6.83
N TRP A 440 25.60 9.75 -5.80
CA TRP A 440 26.37 9.51 -4.59
C TRP A 440 26.01 8.17 -3.94
N ALA A 441 24.73 7.85 -3.78
CA ALA A 441 24.31 6.59 -3.16
C ALA A 441 24.65 5.37 -4.02
N MET A 442 24.47 5.47 -5.35
CA MET A 442 24.85 4.42 -6.28
C MET A 442 26.37 4.19 -6.29
N ASP A 443 27.18 5.24 -6.22
CA ASP A 443 28.65 5.13 -6.12
C ASP A 443 29.10 4.46 -4.82
N HIS A 444 28.47 4.79 -3.70
CA HIS A 444 28.74 4.14 -2.41
C HIS A 444 28.36 2.66 -2.44
N ALA A 445 27.19 2.33 -2.99
CA ALA A 445 26.77 0.94 -3.14
C ALA A 445 27.74 0.15 -4.05
N TYR A 446 28.05 0.71 -5.21
CA TYR A 446 28.96 0.11 -6.19
C TYR A 446 30.35 -0.16 -5.61
N SER A 447 30.95 0.82 -4.93
CA SER A 447 32.27 0.65 -4.30
C SER A 447 32.22 -0.36 -3.15
N THR A 448 31.18 -0.33 -2.31
CA THR A 448 31.02 -1.27 -1.18
C THR A 448 30.90 -2.72 -1.63
N PHE A 449 30.26 -2.97 -2.78
CA PHE A 449 30.07 -4.33 -3.32
C PHE A 449 31.38 -5.10 -3.50
N PHE A 450 32.48 -4.43 -3.86
CA PHE A 450 33.79 -5.05 -4.02
C PHE A 450 34.45 -5.42 -2.68
N HIS A 451 33.98 -4.86 -1.57
CA HIS A 451 34.36 -5.26 -0.22
C HIS A 451 33.46 -6.40 0.27
N ARG A 452 33.68 -7.61 -0.27
CA ARG A 452 32.78 -8.78 -0.13
C ARG A 452 32.37 -9.12 1.31
N ASP A 453 33.28 -9.02 2.26
CA ASP A 453 32.94 -9.33 3.67
C ASP A 453 32.05 -8.26 4.30
N ALA A 454 32.28 -6.98 3.97
CA ALA A 454 31.40 -5.88 4.37
C ALA A 454 30.02 -6.02 3.71
N TRP A 455 30.00 -6.35 2.41
CA TRP A 455 28.77 -6.59 1.67
C TRP A 455 27.92 -7.71 2.27
N ARG A 456 28.52 -8.87 2.57
CA ARG A 456 27.81 -9.99 3.22
C ARG A 456 27.24 -9.62 4.58
N LYS A 457 27.94 -8.79 5.37
CA LYS A 457 27.42 -8.29 6.65
C LYS A 457 26.23 -7.36 6.43
N LEU A 458 26.33 -6.43 5.48
CA LEU A 458 25.24 -5.54 5.09
C LEU A 458 23.99 -6.33 4.67
N MET A 459 24.14 -7.35 3.82
CA MET A 459 23.04 -8.25 3.44
C MET A 459 22.41 -8.93 4.66
N ARG A 460 23.21 -9.51 5.54
CA ARG A 460 22.72 -10.19 6.76
C ARG A 460 22.01 -9.23 7.72
N ASN A 461 22.51 -7.99 7.86
CA ASN A 461 21.85 -6.97 8.67
C ASN A 461 20.43 -6.69 8.17
N GLY A 462 20.26 -6.62 6.84
CA GLY A 462 18.96 -6.45 6.19
C GLY A 462 18.04 -7.66 6.37
N MET A 463 18.54 -8.85 6.07
CA MET A 463 17.76 -10.10 6.16
C MET A 463 17.35 -10.46 7.60
N ALA A 464 18.05 -9.93 8.60
CA ALA A 464 17.72 -10.10 10.02
C ALA A 464 16.63 -9.15 10.52
N GLN A 465 16.23 -8.13 9.73
CA GLN A 465 15.13 -7.26 10.10
C GLN A 465 13.80 -8.01 10.01
N ASP A 466 12.89 -7.66 10.93
CA ASP A 466 11.54 -8.21 10.95
C ASP A 466 10.51 -7.09 10.79
N PHE A 467 9.86 -7.12 9.64
CA PHE A 467 8.76 -6.24 9.24
C PHE A 467 7.46 -7.04 8.99
N SER A 468 7.34 -8.23 9.58
CA SER A 468 6.19 -9.10 9.32
C SER A 468 4.88 -8.55 9.88
N TRP A 469 3.76 -9.02 9.35
CA TRP A 469 2.44 -8.66 9.87
C TRP A 469 2.19 -9.15 11.31
N GLU A 470 2.80 -10.27 11.72
CA GLU A 470 2.78 -10.78 13.10
C GLU A 470 3.27 -9.71 14.09
N LYS A 471 4.24 -8.88 13.68
CA LYS A 471 4.73 -7.77 14.49
C LYS A 471 3.85 -6.52 14.38
N GLN A 472 3.46 -6.12 13.16
CA GLN A 472 2.72 -4.87 12.96
C GLN A 472 1.29 -4.92 13.52
N VAL A 473 0.62 -6.09 13.49
CA VAL A 473 -0.75 -6.25 13.99
C VAL A 473 -0.89 -5.82 15.45
N HIS A 474 0.14 -6.04 16.28
CA HIS A 474 0.10 -5.65 17.69
C HIS A 474 0.04 -4.14 17.91
N LYS A 475 0.62 -3.33 17.00
CA LYS A 475 0.49 -1.86 17.03
C LYS A 475 -0.96 -1.43 16.76
N TYR A 476 -1.63 -2.07 15.80
CA TYR A 476 -3.05 -1.82 15.52
C TYR A 476 -3.95 -2.23 16.69
N VAL A 477 -3.74 -3.41 17.27
CA VAL A 477 -4.52 -3.86 18.45
C VAL A 477 -4.35 -2.92 19.64
N ALA A 478 -3.14 -2.43 19.89
CA ALA A 478 -2.88 -1.45 20.94
C ALA A 478 -3.64 -0.14 20.68
N LEU A 479 -3.62 0.36 19.45
CA LEU A 479 -4.35 1.56 19.02
C LEU A 479 -5.87 1.39 19.20
N TYR A 480 -6.43 0.28 18.72
CA TYR A 480 -7.86 -0.02 18.84
C TYR A 480 -8.31 -0.08 20.30
N ARG A 481 -7.55 -0.77 21.16
CA ARG A 481 -7.87 -0.86 22.58
C ARG A 481 -7.78 0.49 23.28
N GLY A 482 -6.76 1.29 22.96
CA GLY A 482 -6.63 2.66 23.45
C GLY A 482 -7.89 3.47 23.13
N LEU A 483 -8.37 3.40 21.88
CA LEU A 483 -9.59 4.08 21.46
C LEU A 483 -10.84 3.62 22.20
N VAL A 484 -11.05 2.31 22.33
CA VAL A 484 -12.23 1.78 23.03
C VAL A 484 -12.20 2.19 24.51
N SER A 485 -11.03 2.14 25.15
CA SER A 485 -10.89 2.46 26.58
C SER A 485 -11.05 3.94 26.94
N MET A 486 -10.73 4.87 26.01
CA MET A 486 -10.85 6.32 26.27
C MET A 486 -12.31 6.79 26.42
N TYR A 487 -13.28 5.98 25.99
CA TYR A 487 -14.68 6.36 25.92
C TYR A 487 -15.64 5.32 26.51
N SER A 488 -15.09 4.32 27.22
CA SER A 488 -15.80 3.40 28.11
C SER A 488 -15.78 3.95 29.53
#